data_AF-A0A836VXZ5-F1
#
_entry.id   AF-A0A836VXZ5-F1
#
_cell.length_a   1.000
_cell.length_b   1.000
_cell.length_c   1.000
_cell.angle_alpha   90.00
_cell.angle_beta   90.00
_cell.angle_gamma   90.00
#
_symmetry.space_group_name_H-M   'P 1'
#
loop_
_entity.id
_entity.type
_entity.pdbx_description
1 polymer ?
#
loop_
_entity_poly.entity_id
_entity_poly.type
_entity_poly.pdbx_seq_one_letter_code
_entity_poly.pdbx_strand_id
1 'polypeptide(L)'
;EDAPELNEDILRLLGYYLAEGSAFIHKSLGIPVVEFSFGTDEEELAEEVARLVEEISGKRPSIIRDARRNALTVVSYSKEIYELCSKECPGQSHDRFLSRRIMKLPPEKQRILVEAYLKGDGSVYRRGRVLVRATTTSKLLAFQLQEILARLGIFASIMVRKGGEDKIGGRRITRKDQYIIAFSPNKRWSEVRLVNGFFYVPIRRVRRIKYKGRVYNLEVVGPHDSYLVKGFTVHNCTAPIYSTHSLHSAVVEIVAKKGAYVRYTTLQNWSSNVYNLVTKRAHAYEYATVEWVDANIGSKVTMKYPSVYLLGKGAKADILSVAFAGRGQHQDTGAKAVHLASDTTSRITSKSVCKDGGRTSYRGLLHVAKGAKNVKSSVRCDALILDDLSRTDTYPYNEIYEDDATITHEATVGKISEDQIFYLMSRGLTEQEALN
;
A
#
# COMPACT_ATOMS: atom_id res chain seq x y z
N GLU A 1 12.18 11.70 17.55
CA GLU A 1 11.44 12.84 18.12
C GLU A 1 9.96 12.49 18.12
N ASP A 2 9.39 12.39 19.32
CA ASP A 2 8.00 11.95 19.55
C ASP A 2 7.01 13.04 19.10
N ALA A 3 6.27 12.77 18.04
CA ALA A 3 5.22 13.66 17.57
C ALA A 3 4.02 13.63 18.53
N PRO A 4 3.39 14.79 18.85
CA PRO A 4 2.26 14.86 19.79
C PRO A 4 1.11 13.95 19.33
N GLU A 5 0.47 13.24 20.25
CA GLU A 5 -0.65 12.34 19.96
C GLU A 5 -1.77 13.09 19.24
N LEU A 6 -2.33 12.50 18.16
CA LEU A 6 -3.50 13.05 17.48
C LEU A 6 -4.76 12.71 18.30
N ASN A 7 -5.06 13.57 19.28
CA ASN A 7 -6.30 13.54 20.06
C ASN A 7 -7.49 14.11 19.25
N GLU A 8 -8.68 14.10 19.84
CA GLU A 8 -9.90 14.53 19.14
C GLU A 8 -9.88 16.01 18.75
N ASP A 9 -9.38 16.88 19.63
CA ASP A 9 -9.35 18.33 19.42
C ASP A 9 -8.38 18.71 18.30
N ILE A 10 -7.22 18.06 18.25
CA ILE A 10 -6.26 18.21 17.16
C ILE A 10 -6.90 17.78 15.84
N LEU A 11 -7.61 16.65 15.81
CA LEU A 11 -8.26 16.15 14.59
C LEU A 11 -9.38 17.09 14.12
N ARG A 12 -10.14 17.66 15.07
CA ARG A 12 -11.19 18.63 14.80
C ARG A 12 -10.60 19.93 14.23
N LEU A 13 -9.55 20.46 14.85
CA LEU A 13 -8.84 21.65 14.36
C LEU A 13 -8.26 21.42 12.97
N LEU A 14 -7.66 20.25 12.70
CA LEU A 14 -7.12 19.92 11.39
C LEU A 14 -8.22 19.80 10.32
N GLY A 15 -9.42 19.32 10.69
CA GLY A 15 -10.59 19.34 9.80
C GLY A 15 -10.98 20.75 9.38
N TYR A 16 -11.07 21.68 10.34
CA TYR A 16 -11.30 23.10 10.04
C TYR A 16 -10.14 23.74 9.27
N TYR A 17 -8.90 23.34 9.55
CA TYR A 17 -7.74 23.83 8.82
C TYR A 17 -7.79 23.42 7.34
N LEU A 18 -8.24 22.20 7.05
CA LEU A 18 -8.39 21.72 5.67
C LEU A 18 -9.45 22.50 4.89
N ALA A 19 -10.53 22.89 5.56
CA ALA A 19 -11.62 23.67 4.99
C ALA A 19 -11.21 25.15 4.79
N GLU A 20 -10.85 25.82 5.89
CA GLU A 20 -10.78 27.28 5.95
C GLU A 20 -9.38 27.82 6.32
N GLY A 21 -8.43 26.92 6.57
CA GLY A 21 -7.14 27.25 7.16
C GLY A 21 -6.03 27.59 6.16
N SER A 22 -5.20 28.56 6.52
CA SER A 22 -3.96 28.95 5.83
C SER A 22 -2.82 29.07 6.84
N ALA A 23 -1.63 28.55 6.52
CA ALA A 23 -0.44 28.67 7.36
C ALA A 23 0.71 29.31 6.56
N PHE A 24 1.31 30.37 7.10
CA PHE A 24 2.40 31.10 6.44
C PHE A 24 3.32 31.80 7.46
N ILE A 25 4.47 32.29 6.99
CA ILE A 25 5.35 33.15 7.78
C ILE A 25 5.01 34.61 7.49
N HIS A 26 4.70 35.39 8.53
CA HIS A 26 4.38 36.80 8.40
C HIS A 26 5.59 37.58 7.86
N LYS A 27 5.45 38.22 6.69
CA LYS A 27 6.60 38.81 5.98
C LYS A 27 7.35 39.88 6.77
N SER A 28 6.65 40.72 7.53
CA SER A 28 7.30 41.80 8.31
C SER A 28 7.74 41.40 9.71
N LEU A 29 7.12 40.36 10.29
CA LEU A 29 7.37 39.98 11.68
C LEU A 29 8.26 38.72 11.77
N GLY A 30 8.41 37.97 10.67
CA GLY A 30 9.19 36.73 10.64
C GLY A 30 8.60 35.59 11.46
N ILE A 31 7.37 35.75 11.96
CA ILE A 31 6.71 34.77 12.85
C ILE A 31 5.72 33.88 12.09
N PRO A 32 5.53 32.62 12.51
CA PRO A 32 4.52 31.74 11.96
C PRO A 32 3.11 32.22 12.32
N VAL A 33 2.22 32.15 11.34
CA VAL A 33 0.80 32.51 11.47
C VAL A 33 -0.05 31.39 10.89
N VAL A 34 -1.12 31.06 11.61
CA VAL A 34 -2.22 30.22 11.10
C VAL A 34 -3.50 31.02 11.17
N GLU A 35 -4.18 31.14 10.04
CA GLU A 35 -5.43 31.88 9.89
C GLU A 35 -6.54 30.94 9.43
N PHE A 36 -7.76 31.16 9.93
CA PHE A 36 -8.98 30.46 9.51
C PHE A 36 -10.00 31.50 9.09
N SER A 37 -10.59 31.34 7.90
CA SER A 37 -11.54 32.30 7.33
C SER A 37 -12.97 31.76 7.36
N PHE A 38 -13.91 32.53 7.86
CA PHE A 38 -15.31 32.15 7.97
C PHE A 38 -16.21 33.28 7.49
N GLY A 39 -17.44 32.95 7.12
CA GLY A 39 -18.52 33.92 6.96
C GLY A 39 -18.93 34.52 8.31
N THR A 40 -19.52 35.72 8.32
CA THR A 40 -20.04 36.31 9.57
C THR A 40 -21.21 35.54 10.16
N ASP A 41 -21.88 34.70 9.37
CA ASP A 41 -22.93 33.78 9.77
C ASP A 41 -22.39 32.47 10.38
N GLU A 42 -21.07 32.27 10.34
CA GLU A 42 -20.37 31.08 10.86
C GLU A 42 -19.61 31.38 12.17
N GLU A 43 -20.12 32.34 12.96
CA GLU A 43 -19.49 32.80 14.21
C GLU A 43 -19.25 31.64 15.20
N GLU A 44 -20.16 30.68 15.28
CA GLU A 44 -20.02 29.48 16.12
C GLU A 44 -18.79 28.62 15.73
N LEU A 45 -18.49 28.50 14.43
CA LEU A 45 -17.32 27.77 13.94
C LEU A 45 -16.03 28.52 14.27
N ALA A 46 -16.03 29.84 14.11
CA ALA A 46 -14.89 30.69 14.45
C ALA A 46 -14.58 30.62 15.96
N GLU A 47 -15.61 30.65 16.82
CA GLU A 47 -15.44 30.47 18.26
C GLU A 47 -14.94 29.07 18.62
N GLU A 48 -15.45 28.02 17.97
CA GLU A 48 -14.98 26.65 18.19
C GLU A 48 -13.50 26.52 17.82
N VAL A 49 -13.08 27.02 16.65
CA VAL A 49 -11.67 27.03 16.26
C VAL A 49 -10.83 27.84 17.23
N ALA A 50 -11.32 28.99 17.71
CA ALA A 50 -10.60 29.79 18.68
C ALA A 50 -10.34 29.03 20.00
N ARG A 51 -11.37 28.34 20.51
CA ARG A 51 -11.24 27.47 21.70
C ARG A 51 -10.24 26.33 21.46
N LEU A 52 -10.35 25.62 20.34
CA LEU A 52 -9.44 24.52 20.01
C LEU A 52 -7.98 24.98 19.92
N VAL A 53 -7.73 26.14 19.31
CA VAL A 53 -6.37 26.71 19.23
C VAL A 53 -5.83 27.06 20.62
N GLU A 54 -6.65 27.64 21.49
CA GLU A 54 -6.27 27.98 22.86
C GLU A 54 -6.00 26.73 23.71
N GLU A 55 -6.84 25.71 23.62
CA GLU A 55 -6.68 24.43 24.32
C GLU A 55 -5.43 23.66 23.88
N ILE A 56 -5.16 23.62 22.57
CA ILE A 56 -4.02 22.86 22.03
C ILE A 56 -2.69 23.57 22.29
N SER A 57 -2.64 24.90 22.17
CA SER A 57 -1.37 25.65 22.22
C SER A 57 -1.15 26.48 23.48
N GLY A 58 -2.15 26.56 24.36
CA GLY A 58 -2.15 27.46 25.51
C GLY A 58 -2.14 28.96 25.13
N LYS A 59 -2.30 29.29 23.85
CA LYS A 59 -2.24 30.66 23.33
C LYS A 59 -3.59 31.06 22.76
N ARG A 60 -4.16 32.11 23.32
CA ARG A 60 -5.42 32.68 22.86
C ARG A 60 -5.27 33.29 21.46
N PRO A 61 -6.02 32.80 20.46
CA PRO A 61 -6.03 33.41 19.14
C PRO A 61 -6.83 34.72 19.13
N SER A 62 -6.63 35.52 18.09
CA SER A 62 -7.43 36.73 17.85
C SER A 62 -8.54 36.44 16.86
N ILE A 63 -9.75 36.90 17.16
CA ILE A 63 -10.87 36.86 16.24
C ILE A 63 -11.05 38.26 15.65
N ILE A 64 -10.86 38.39 14.34
CA ILE A 64 -10.93 39.66 13.61
C ILE A 64 -12.18 39.65 12.74
N ARG A 65 -13.06 40.63 12.94
CA ARG A 65 -14.30 40.80 12.16
C ARG A 65 -14.10 41.89 11.10
N ASP A 66 -14.27 41.53 9.83
CA ASP A 66 -14.29 42.49 8.72
C ASP A 66 -15.72 42.64 8.19
N ALA A 67 -16.41 43.68 8.68
CA ALA A 67 -17.79 43.98 8.30
C ALA A 67 -17.95 44.32 6.80
N ARG A 68 -16.89 44.78 6.11
CA ARG A 68 -16.95 45.14 4.69
C ARG A 68 -16.89 43.92 3.78
N ARG A 69 -16.20 42.87 4.22
CA ARG A 69 -16.03 41.61 3.48
C ARG A 69 -16.97 40.51 3.91
N ASN A 70 -17.84 40.79 4.89
CA ASN A 70 -18.71 39.80 5.51
C ASN A 70 -17.92 38.57 5.98
N ALA A 71 -16.75 38.81 6.57
CA ALA A 71 -15.77 37.79 6.92
C ALA A 71 -15.34 37.87 8.39
N LEU A 72 -15.03 36.71 8.94
CA LEU A 72 -14.57 36.49 10.30
C LEU A 72 -13.26 35.68 10.21
N THR A 73 -12.18 36.18 10.80
CA THR A 73 -10.86 35.54 10.69
C THR A 73 -10.30 35.23 12.06
N VAL A 74 -10.02 33.96 12.32
CA VAL A 74 -9.31 33.52 13.53
C VAL A 74 -7.82 33.47 13.21
N VAL A 75 -7.01 34.25 13.93
CA VAL A 75 -5.56 34.38 13.72
C VAL A 75 -4.81 33.85 14.93
N SER A 76 -3.92 32.88 14.69
CA SER A 76 -3.02 32.30 15.70
C SER A 76 -1.56 32.54 15.33
N TYR A 77 -0.78 33.06 16.29
CA TYR A 77 0.67 33.23 16.18
C TYR A 77 1.44 32.07 16.84
N SER A 78 0.79 30.91 16.99
CA SER A 78 1.40 29.75 17.62
C SER A 78 2.27 28.96 16.63
N LYS A 79 3.58 28.88 16.93
CA LYS A 79 4.54 28.02 16.21
C LYS A 79 4.11 26.55 16.25
N GLU A 80 3.56 26.09 17.36
CA GLU A 80 3.09 24.72 17.53
C GLU A 80 1.93 24.38 16.58
N ILE A 81 0.92 25.25 16.49
CA ILE A 81 -0.20 25.07 15.55
C ILE A 81 0.30 25.13 14.10
N TYR A 82 1.23 26.04 13.81
CA TYR A 82 1.84 26.13 12.48
C TYR A 82 2.58 24.85 12.08
N GLU A 83 3.41 24.29 12.97
CA GLU A 83 4.14 23.06 12.73
C GLU A 83 3.20 21.86 12.60
N LEU A 84 2.17 21.78 13.45
CA LEU A 84 1.13 20.77 13.40
C LEU A 84 0.40 20.77 12.05
N CYS A 85 -0.14 21.92 11.64
CA CYS A 85 -0.82 22.08 10.36
C CYS A 85 0.09 21.80 9.16
N SER A 86 1.33 22.31 9.18
CA SER A 86 2.29 22.14 8.08
C SER A 86 2.75 20.68 7.94
N LYS A 87 2.85 19.94 9.05
CA LYS A 87 3.27 18.54 9.07
C LYS A 87 2.13 17.60 8.72
N GLU A 88 0.94 17.83 9.26
CA GLU A 88 -0.19 16.91 9.13
C GLU A 88 -1.08 17.20 7.91
N CYS A 89 -1.13 18.46 7.46
CA CYS A 89 -1.88 18.93 6.29
C CYS A 89 -1.00 19.78 5.34
N PRO A 90 0.17 19.28 4.87
CA PRO A 90 1.08 20.02 4.01
C PRO A 90 0.44 20.44 2.68
N GLY A 91 0.99 21.51 2.09
CA GLY A 91 0.58 22.05 0.78
C GLY A 91 -0.37 23.25 0.86
N GLN A 92 -0.50 23.93 -0.27
CA GLN A 92 -1.49 25.00 -0.48
C GLN A 92 -2.83 24.42 -0.93
N SER A 93 -3.86 25.23 -1.09
CA SER A 93 -5.22 24.77 -1.43
C SER A 93 -5.32 23.78 -2.61
N HIS A 94 -4.44 23.86 -3.61
CA HIS A 94 -4.49 23.06 -4.84
C HIS A 94 -3.64 21.78 -4.81
N ASP A 95 -2.72 21.65 -3.85
CA ASP A 95 -1.85 20.49 -3.66
C ASP A 95 -1.87 19.96 -2.22
N ARG A 96 -2.74 20.50 -1.36
CA ARG A 96 -2.91 20.08 0.04
C ARG A 96 -3.22 18.59 0.15
N PHE A 97 -2.66 17.93 1.15
CA PHE A 97 -2.93 16.52 1.42
C PHE A 97 -2.83 16.18 2.90
N LEU A 98 -3.47 15.09 3.30
CA LEU A 98 -3.37 14.52 4.65
C LEU A 98 -2.10 13.69 4.77
N SER A 99 -1.42 13.80 5.91
CA SER A 99 -0.26 12.98 6.22
C SER A 99 -0.58 11.48 6.27
N ARG A 100 0.46 10.64 6.15
CA ARG A 100 0.34 9.19 6.34
C ARG A 100 -0.16 8.83 7.75
N ARG A 101 0.12 9.68 8.74
CA ARG A 101 -0.27 9.45 10.13
C ARG A 101 -1.79 9.53 10.27
N ILE A 102 -2.42 10.58 9.73
CA ILE A 102 -3.88 10.72 9.68
C ILE A 102 -4.52 9.60 8.86
N MET A 103 -3.95 9.28 7.69
CA MET A 103 -4.49 8.22 6.83
C MET A 103 -4.45 6.83 7.48
N LYS A 104 -3.58 6.61 8.48
CA LYS A 104 -3.49 5.34 9.22
C LYS A 104 -4.31 5.28 10.50
N LEU A 105 -4.96 6.37 10.92
CA LEU A 105 -5.79 6.37 12.12
C LEU A 105 -6.96 5.39 12.00
N PRO A 106 -7.48 4.86 13.13
CA PRO A 106 -8.74 4.13 13.14
C PRO A 106 -9.87 4.96 12.50
N PRO A 107 -10.83 4.34 11.78
CA PRO A 107 -11.91 5.07 11.11
C PRO A 107 -12.68 6.02 12.03
N GLU A 108 -12.91 5.64 13.28
CA GLU A 108 -13.59 6.48 14.29
C GLU A 108 -12.86 7.81 14.53
N LYS A 109 -11.53 7.80 14.62
CA LYS A 109 -10.74 9.05 14.73
C LYS A 109 -10.78 9.86 13.44
N GLN A 110 -10.76 9.20 12.28
CA GLN A 110 -10.86 9.89 10.99
C GLN A 110 -12.22 10.56 10.77
N ARG A 111 -13.29 10.03 11.38
CA ARG A 111 -14.64 10.62 11.35
C ARG A 111 -14.62 12.05 11.87
N ILE A 112 -13.94 12.30 12.99
CA ILE A 112 -13.86 13.62 13.64
C ILE A 112 -13.32 14.68 12.68
N LEU A 113 -12.22 14.34 11.99
CA LEU A 113 -11.58 15.23 11.01
C LEU A 113 -12.50 15.51 9.81
N VAL A 114 -13.16 14.48 9.27
CA VAL A 114 -14.06 14.63 8.12
C VAL A 114 -15.31 15.42 8.49
N GLU A 115 -15.88 15.21 9.67
CA GLU A 115 -17.03 15.98 10.14
C GLU A 115 -16.70 17.46 10.29
N ALA A 116 -15.55 17.80 10.88
CA ALA A 116 -15.09 19.19 10.96
C ALA A 116 -14.82 19.80 9.57
N TYR A 117 -14.20 19.04 8.66
CA TYR A 117 -14.02 19.48 7.27
C TYR A 117 -15.36 19.76 6.57
N LEU A 118 -16.37 18.89 6.77
CA LEU A 118 -17.70 19.05 6.21
C LEU A 118 -18.51 20.18 6.87
N LYS A 119 -18.20 20.57 8.10
CA LYS A 119 -18.82 21.74 8.76
C LYS A 119 -18.33 23.05 8.16
N GLY A 120 -17.04 23.15 7.80
CA GLY A 120 -16.50 24.33 7.12
C GLY A 120 -16.82 24.36 5.62
N ASP A 121 -16.35 23.35 4.88
CA ASP A 121 -16.36 23.38 3.40
C ASP A 121 -17.56 22.63 2.79
N GLY A 122 -18.44 22.10 3.64
CA GLY A 122 -19.54 21.22 3.25
C GLY A 122 -20.89 21.92 3.10
N SER A 123 -21.74 21.38 2.25
CA SER A 123 -23.11 21.82 2.02
C SER A 123 -24.06 20.64 2.04
N VAL A 124 -25.21 20.81 2.70
CA VAL A 124 -26.23 19.77 2.85
C VAL A 124 -27.52 20.21 2.16
N TYR A 125 -27.86 19.54 1.06
CA TYR A 125 -29.12 19.75 0.36
C TYR A 125 -30.16 18.74 0.85
N ARG A 126 -31.32 19.24 1.30
CA ARG A 126 -32.47 18.43 1.76
C ARG A 126 -33.67 18.65 0.83
N ARG A 127 -33.78 17.86 -0.23
CA ARG A 127 -34.98 17.80 -1.10
C ARG A 127 -35.32 16.34 -1.41
N GLY A 128 -36.14 15.73 -0.55
CA GLY A 128 -36.52 14.29 -0.62
C GLY A 128 -35.39 13.31 -0.28
N ARG A 129 -34.14 13.63 -0.60
CA ARG A 129 -32.93 12.92 -0.17
C ARG A 129 -31.93 13.93 0.40
N VAL A 130 -31.14 13.49 1.37
CA VAL A 130 -30.01 14.26 1.91
C VAL A 130 -28.83 14.08 0.96
N LEU A 131 -28.28 15.17 0.46
CA LEU A 131 -27.07 15.19 -0.36
C LEU A 131 -26.05 16.09 0.31
N VAL A 132 -24.97 15.49 0.78
CA VAL A 132 -23.81 16.18 1.34
C VAL A 132 -22.80 16.38 0.22
N ARG A 133 -22.24 17.59 0.11
CA ARG A 133 -21.18 17.92 -0.83
C ARG A 133 -20.09 18.71 -0.14
N ALA A 134 -18.83 18.47 -0.51
CA ALA A 134 -17.71 19.36 -0.19
C ALA A 134 -16.84 19.53 -1.42
N THR A 135 -16.16 20.67 -1.54
CA THR A 135 -15.41 21.03 -2.75
C THR A 135 -13.98 21.38 -2.40
N THR A 136 -13.01 20.74 -3.06
CA THR A 136 -11.60 21.13 -2.92
C THR A 136 -10.94 21.31 -4.28
N THR A 137 -9.88 22.13 -4.34
CA THR A 137 -9.04 22.25 -5.55
C THR A 137 -7.87 21.27 -5.55
N SER A 138 -7.61 20.58 -4.42
CA SER A 138 -6.63 19.51 -4.34
C SER A 138 -7.24 18.17 -4.76
N LYS A 139 -6.72 17.63 -5.86
CA LYS A 139 -7.09 16.29 -6.35
C LYS A 139 -6.76 15.21 -5.33
N LEU A 140 -5.62 15.35 -4.64
CA LEU A 140 -5.13 14.34 -3.69
C LEU A 140 -5.99 14.34 -2.42
N LEU A 141 -6.30 15.53 -1.88
CA LEU A 141 -7.20 15.65 -0.73
C LEU A 141 -8.59 15.09 -1.05
N ALA A 142 -9.14 15.39 -2.23
CA ALA A 142 -10.43 14.85 -2.64
C ALA A 142 -10.46 13.31 -2.62
N PHE A 143 -9.37 12.67 -3.05
CA PHE A 143 -9.24 11.21 -3.03
C PHE A 143 -9.07 10.67 -1.61
N GLN A 144 -8.28 11.33 -0.77
CA GLN A 144 -8.12 10.92 0.63
C GLN A 144 -9.42 11.03 1.42
N LEU A 145 -10.21 12.09 1.19
CA LEU A 145 -11.54 12.22 1.79
C LEU A 145 -12.50 11.13 1.30
N GLN A 146 -12.49 10.79 0.01
CA GLN A 146 -13.27 9.66 -0.51
C GLN A 146 -12.85 8.32 0.12
N GLU A 147 -11.55 8.10 0.34
CA GLU A 147 -11.03 6.89 0.98
C GLU A 147 -11.46 6.79 2.44
N ILE A 148 -11.37 7.88 3.21
CA ILE A 148 -11.85 7.93 4.59
C ILE A 148 -13.36 7.67 4.64
N LEU A 149 -14.15 8.32 3.78
CA LEU A 149 -15.59 8.07 3.70
C LEU A 149 -15.89 6.60 3.39
N ALA A 150 -15.15 5.97 2.49
CA ALA A 150 -15.31 4.54 2.20
C ALA A 150 -15.00 3.67 3.42
N ARG A 151 -13.95 3.98 4.19
CA ARG A 151 -13.62 3.29 5.46
C ARG A 151 -14.68 3.49 6.54
N LEU A 152 -15.44 4.58 6.47
CA LEU A 152 -16.60 4.84 7.31
C LEU A 152 -17.90 4.18 6.80
N GLY A 153 -17.82 3.37 5.73
CA GLY A 153 -19.00 2.73 5.14
C GLY A 153 -19.86 3.68 4.30
N ILE A 154 -19.34 4.84 3.90
CA ILE A 154 -20.04 5.85 3.12
C ILE A 154 -19.49 5.86 1.69
N PHE A 155 -20.32 5.47 0.72
CA PHE A 155 -19.95 5.61 -0.69
C PHE A 155 -20.07 7.06 -1.16
N ALA A 156 -18.93 7.68 -1.44
CA ALA A 156 -18.83 9.02 -2.00
C ALA A 156 -18.37 9.01 -3.46
N SER A 157 -18.97 9.87 -4.28
CA SER A 157 -18.57 10.11 -5.66
C SER A 157 -17.75 11.40 -5.76
N ILE A 158 -16.85 11.49 -6.75
CA ILE A 158 -16.12 12.72 -7.05
C ILE A 158 -16.49 13.19 -8.44
N MET A 159 -17.08 14.38 -8.52
CA MET A 159 -17.34 15.08 -9.77
C MET A 159 -16.21 16.08 -10.00
N VAL A 160 -15.73 16.20 -11.23
CA VAL A 160 -14.70 17.16 -11.60
C VAL A 160 -15.34 18.29 -12.41
N ARG A 161 -15.34 19.50 -11.86
CA ARG A 161 -15.69 20.71 -12.62
C ARG A 161 -14.39 21.28 -13.17
N LYS A 162 -14.26 21.28 -14.50
CA LYS A 162 -13.06 21.76 -15.17
C LYS A 162 -12.86 23.26 -14.96
N GLY A 163 -11.62 23.61 -14.63
CA GLY A 163 -11.15 24.98 -14.57
C GLY A 163 -11.08 25.61 -15.97
N GLY A 164 -10.60 26.85 -16.03
CA GLY A 164 -10.49 27.62 -17.26
C GLY A 164 -10.48 29.11 -17.01
N GLU A 165 -10.38 29.90 -18.09
CA GLU A 165 -10.57 31.35 -18.01
C GLU A 165 -11.98 31.68 -17.53
N ASP A 166 -12.08 32.63 -16.60
CA ASP A 166 -13.34 33.19 -16.13
C ASP A 166 -13.15 34.68 -15.82
N LYS A 167 -14.24 35.38 -15.50
CA LYS A 167 -14.22 36.78 -15.08
C LYS A 167 -14.96 36.95 -13.76
N ILE A 168 -14.29 37.50 -12.75
CA ILE A 168 -14.91 37.93 -11.48
C ILE A 168 -14.73 39.43 -11.35
N GLY A 169 -15.85 40.18 -11.23
CA GLY A 169 -15.82 41.64 -11.07
C GLY A 169 -15.03 42.37 -12.17
N GLY A 170 -15.09 41.87 -13.42
CA GLY A 170 -14.35 42.43 -14.56
C GLY A 170 -12.88 41.99 -14.69
N ARG A 171 -12.31 41.31 -13.69
CA ARG A 171 -10.93 40.79 -13.74
C ARG A 171 -10.91 39.39 -14.37
N ARG A 172 -10.03 39.17 -15.34
CA ARG A 172 -9.74 37.83 -15.87
C ARG A 172 -9.05 37.00 -14.80
N ILE A 173 -9.59 35.83 -14.52
CA ILE A 173 -9.02 34.84 -13.61
C ILE A 173 -8.90 33.50 -14.32
N THR A 174 -7.98 32.66 -13.85
CA THR A 174 -7.91 31.27 -14.27
C THR A 174 -8.35 30.39 -13.12
N ARG A 175 -9.52 29.77 -13.25
CA ARG A 175 -10.02 28.81 -12.26
C ARG A 175 -9.25 27.50 -12.39
N LYS A 176 -8.91 26.91 -11.24
CA LYS A 176 -8.39 25.54 -11.17
C LYS A 176 -9.54 24.54 -11.31
N ASP A 177 -9.19 23.29 -11.60
CA ASP A 177 -10.15 22.18 -11.52
C ASP A 177 -10.69 22.09 -10.08
N GLN A 178 -12.00 21.91 -9.94
CA GLN A 178 -12.66 21.69 -8.65
C GLN A 178 -13.11 20.23 -8.56
N TYR A 179 -12.82 19.61 -7.43
CA TYR A 179 -13.19 18.25 -7.10
C TYR A 179 -14.31 18.28 -6.06
N ILE A 180 -15.51 17.92 -6.50
CA ILE A 180 -16.72 17.96 -5.68
C ILE A 180 -16.97 16.54 -5.19
N ILE A 181 -16.75 16.31 -3.89
CA ILE A 181 -17.07 15.07 -3.19
C ILE A 181 -18.56 15.14 -2.88
N ALA A 182 -19.33 14.12 -3.28
CA ALA A 182 -20.76 14.09 -3.07
C ALA A 182 -21.24 12.71 -2.64
N PHE A 183 -22.03 12.67 -1.55
CA PHE A 183 -22.60 11.45 -1.01
C PHE A 183 -23.98 11.71 -0.38
N SER A 184 -24.76 10.65 -0.26
CA SER A 184 -26.04 10.67 0.44
C SER A 184 -25.98 9.67 1.58
N PRO A 185 -26.11 10.13 2.84
CA PRO A 185 -26.24 9.23 3.98
C PRO A 185 -27.39 8.25 3.73
N ASN A 186 -27.17 6.95 3.97
CA ASN A 186 -28.17 5.89 3.86
C ASN A 186 -28.74 5.61 2.45
N LYS A 187 -28.10 6.12 1.39
CA LYS A 187 -28.53 5.80 0.02
C LYS A 187 -28.12 4.38 -0.37
N ARG A 188 -29.10 3.52 -0.66
CA ARG A 188 -28.87 2.30 -1.44
C ARG A 188 -28.65 2.68 -2.90
N TRP A 189 -27.49 2.32 -3.43
CA TRP A 189 -27.14 2.52 -4.83
C TRP A 189 -27.60 1.29 -5.62
N SER A 190 -28.33 1.49 -6.72
CA SER A 190 -28.75 0.37 -7.59
C SER A 190 -27.55 -0.29 -8.29
N GLU A 191 -26.55 0.51 -8.65
CA GLU A 191 -25.35 0.07 -9.37
C GLU A 191 -24.20 -0.37 -8.44
N VAL A 192 -24.12 0.17 -7.21
CA VAL A 192 -23.02 -0.12 -6.28
C VAL A 192 -23.51 -1.12 -5.24
N ARG A 193 -22.85 -2.27 -5.16
CA ARG A 193 -23.20 -3.32 -4.19
C ARG A 193 -22.24 -3.27 -3.00
N LEU A 194 -22.77 -3.28 -1.78
CA LEU A 194 -21.97 -3.47 -0.57
C LEU A 194 -21.99 -4.96 -0.21
N VAL A 195 -20.83 -5.62 -0.27
CA VAL A 195 -20.68 -7.04 0.07
C VAL A 195 -19.40 -7.21 0.87
N ASN A 196 -19.49 -7.89 2.02
CA ASN A 196 -18.34 -8.18 2.91
C ASN A 196 -17.50 -6.95 3.28
N GLY A 197 -18.14 -5.78 3.47
CA GLY A 197 -17.44 -4.54 3.80
C GLY A 197 -16.78 -3.83 2.61
N PHE A 198 -16.96 -4.33 1.38
CA PHE A 198 -16.42 -3.71 0.16
C PHE A 198 -17.52 -3.14 -0.74
N PHE A 199 -17.23 -2.00 -1.37
CA PHE A 199 -18.07 -1.44 -2.43
C PHE A 199 -17.67 -2.01 -3.79
N TYR A 200 -18.56 -2.77 -4.41
CA TYR A 200 -18.43 -3.25 -5.77
C TYR A 200 -19.02 -2.21 -6.72
N VAL A 201 -18.15 -1.55 -7.49
CA VAL A 201 -18.51 -0.49 -8.43
C VAL A 201 -18.34 -0.99 -9.87
N PRO A 202 -19.37 -0.92 -10.72
CA PRO A 202 -19.29 -1.44 -12.08
C PRO A 202 -18.37 -0.58 -12.96
N ILE A 203 -17.65 -1.25 -13.87
CA ILE A 203 -16.84 -0.58 -14.89
C ILE A 203 -17.80 0.05 -15.91
N ARG A 204 -17.85 1.39 -15.94
CA ARG A 204 -18.72 2.13 -16.86
C ARG A 204 -18.20 2.18 -18.30
N ARG A 205 -16.88 2.12 -18.50
CA ARG A 205 -16.25 2.26 -19.81
C ARG A 205 -14.83 1.74 -19.81
N VAL A 206 -14.49 0.95 -20.82
CA VAL A 206 -13.12 0.52 -21.13
C VAL A 206 -12.64 1.25 -22.38
N ARG A 207 -11.41 1.77 -22.39
CA ARG A 207 -10.79 2.44 -23.56
C ARG A 207 -9.38 1.91 -23.75
N ARG A 208 -8.95 1.80 -25.01
CA ARG A 208 -7.55 1.51 -25.38
C ARG A 208 -6.88 2.80 -25.84
N ILE A 209 -5.67 3.05 -25.36
CA ILE A 209 -4.88 4.25 -25.69
C ILE A 209 -3.49 3.76 -26.10
N LYS A 210 -2.95 4.27 -27.21
CA LYS A 210 -1.55 4.00 -27.57
C LYS A 210 -0.64 4.69 -26.55
N TYR A 211 0.18 3.93 -25.85
CA TYR A 211 1.15 4.44 -24.90
C TYR A 211 2.57 4.29 -25.46
N LYS A 212 3.35 5.39 -25.44
CA LYS A 212 4.77 5.39 -25.80
C LYS A 212 5.55 5.94 -24.60
N GLY A 213 6.25 5.05 -23.91
CA GLY A 213 6.96 5.37 -22.68
C GLY A 213 7.37 4.10 -21.94
N ARG A 214 8.05 4.25 -20.79
CA ARG A 214 8.40 3.12 -19.93
C ARG A 214 7.17 2.69 -19.13
N VAL A 215 6.81 1.42 -19.20
CA VAL A 215 5.76 0.84 -18.35
C VAL A 215 6.43 0.35 -17.07
N TYR A 216 5.95 0.80 -15.92
CA TYR A 216 6.44 0.39 -14.61
C TYR A 216 5.40 -0.53 -13.96
N ASN A 217 5.85 -1.66 -13.41
CA ASN A 217 5.02 -2.45 -12.50
C ASN A 217 4.98 -1.77 -11.13
N LEU A 218 3.79 -1.70 -10.54
CA LEU A 218 3.56 -1.21 -9.19
C LEU A 218 3.39 -2.41 -8.27
N GLU A 219 4.01 -2.36 -7.11
CA GLU A 219 3.98 -3.44 -6.13
C GLU A 219 3.90 -2.86 -4.72
N VAL A 220 3.16 -3.52 -3.83
CA VAL A 220 2.98 -3.08 -2.44
C VAL A 220 3.71 -4.01 -1.51
N VAL A 221 4.33 -3.43 -0.50
CA VAL A 221 4.89 -4.13 0.64
C VAL A 221 3.76 -4.83 1.42
N GLY A 222 3.70 -6.17 1.34
CA GLY A 222 2.74 -7.00 2.08
C GLY A 222 2.64 -8.44 1.54
N PRO A 223 1.89 -9.34 2.19
CA PRO A 223 1.73 -10.75 1.80
C PRO A 223 0.83 -10.99 0.56
N HIS A 224 0.26 -9.94 -0.04
CA HIS A 224 -0.55 -10.02 -1.27
C HIS A 224 -0.09 -8.92 -2.23
N ASP A 225 0.20 -9.24 -3.51
CA ASP A 225 0.50 -8.25 -4.59
C ASP A 225 -0.73 -7.48 -5.06
N SER A 226 -1.70 -7.34 -4.18
CA SER A 226 -2.89 -6.54 -4.40
C SER A 226 -2.54 -5.11 -4.07
N TYR A 227 -2.20 -4.32 -5.09
CA TYR A 227 -2.22 -2.87 -4.94
C TYR A 227 -3.62 -2.34 -5.22
N LEU A 228 -4.06 -1.42 -4.38
CA LEU A 228 -5.23 -0.61 -4.65
C LEU A 228 -4.82 0.51 -5.60
N VAL A 229 -5.27 0.44 -6.84
CA VAL A 229 -5.43 1.64 -7.68
C VAL A 229 -6.89 2.06 -7.56
N LYS A 230 -7.11 3.31 -7.14
CA LYS A 230 -8.41 3.97 -6.96
C LYS A 230 -9.64 3.07 -7.17
N GLY A 231 -10.16 2.48 -6.09
CA GLY A 231 -11.43 1.76 -6.12
C GLY A 231 -11.42 0.42 -6.86
N PHE A 232 -10.24 -0.15 -7.16
CA PHE A 232 -10.06 -1.48 -7.75
C PHE A 232 -9.03 -2.28 -6.97
N THR A 233 -9.33 -3.57 -6.78
CA THR A 233 -8.31 -4.58 -6.47
C THR A 233 -7.65 -4.99 -7.78
N VAL A 234 -6.35 -4.76 -7.93
CA VAL A 234 -5.59 -5.25 -9.08
C VAL A 234 -4.83 -6.51 -8.67
N HIS A 235 -5.05 -7.58 -9.41
CA HIS A 235 -4.30 -8.83 -9.27
C HIS A 235 -3.52 -9.06 -10.57
N ASN A 236 -2.21 -9.26 -10.45
CA ASN A 236 -1.35 -9.53 -11.59
C ASN A 236 -1.31 -11.04 -11.86
N CYS A 237 -1.41 -11.42 -13.14
CA CYS A 237 -1.21 -12.76 -13.70
C CYS A 237 -2.31 -13.82 -13.44
N THR A 238 -3.31 -13.83 -14.33
CA THR A 238 -4.06 -15.04 -14.70
C THR A 238 -4.00 -15.14 -16.22
N ALA A 239 -3.49 -16.25 -16.77
CA ALA A 239 -3.66 -16.52 -18.19
C ALA A 239 -5.11 -16.99 -18.45
N PRO A 240 -5.74 -16.54 -19.55
CA PRO A 240 -6.83 -17.28 -20.15
C PRO A 240 -6.43 -18.75 -20.35
N ILE A 241 -7.37 -19.69 -20.24
CA ILE A 241 -7.15 -21.09 -20.60
C ILE A 241 -6.91 -21.13 -22.11
N TYR A 242 -5.64 -21.16 -22.54
CA TYR A 242 -5.30 -21.29 -23.95
C TYR A 242 -5.35 -22.78 -24.34
N SER A 243 -5.85 -23.09 -25.53
CA SER A 243 -5.84 -24.46 -26.09
C SER A 243 -4.45 -24.89 -26.60
N THR A 244 -3.54 -23.93 -26.79
CA THR A 244 -2.17 -24.15 -27.32
C THR A 244 -1.11 -23.91 -26.25
N HIS A 245 0.00 -24.64 -26.35
CA HIS A 245 1.18 -24.39 -25.51
C HIS A 245 1.61 -22.93 -25.62
N SER A 246 1.85 -22.30 -24.47
CA SER A 246 2.15 -20.87 -24.38
C SER A 246 3.40 -20.66 -23.53
N LEU A 247 4.25 -19.69 -23.90
CA LEU A 247 5.44 -19.31 -23.15
C LEU A 247 5.19 -17.99 -22.43
N HIS A 248 5.32 -17.99 -21.11
CA HIS A 248 5.48 -16.79 -20.31
C HIS A 248 6.97 -16.59 -20.02
N SER A 249 7.54 -15.52 -20.55
CA SER A 249 8.88 -15.08 -20.19
C SER A 249 8.82 -13.67 -19.65
N ALA A 250 9.34 -13.49 -18.44
CA ALA A 250 9.34 -12.21 -17.75
C ALA A 250 10.68 -11.96 -17.07
N VAL A 251 11.06 -10.69 -17.04
CA VAL A 251 12.20 -10.20 -16.28
C VAL A 251 11.70 -9.19 -15.27
N VAL A 252 12.07 -9.40 -14.01
CA VAL A 252 11.81 -8.47 -12.92
C VAL A 252 13.13 -8.00 -12.36
N GLU A 253 13.33 -6.69 -12.30
CA GLU A 253 14.48 -6.07 -11.67
C GLU A 253 14.03 -5.09 -10.60
N ILE A 254 14.55 -5.26 -9.38
CA ILE A 254 14.30 -4.39 -8.23
C ILE A 254 15.59 -3.67 -7.86
N VAL A 255 15.50 -2.36 -7.63
CA VAL A 255 16.62 -1.54 -7.15
C VAL A 255 16.21 -0.85 -5.85
N ALA A 256 16.51 -1.48 -4.71
CA ALA A 256 16.21 -0.95 -3.39
C ALA A 256 17.34 0.00 -2.94
N LYS A 257 17.07 1.31 -2.98
CA LYS A 257 18.01 2.36 -2.59
C LYS A 257 18.25 2.38 -1.07
N LYS A 258 19.19 3.22 -0.62
CA LYS A 258 19.59 3.31 0.80
C LYS A 258 18.38 3.43 1.73
N GLY A 259 18.31 2.56 2.74
CA GLY A 259 17.24 2.50 3.74
C GLY A 259 15.87 2.08 3.18
N ALA A 260 15.76 1.68 1.91
CA ALA A 260 14.50 1.27 1.31
C ALA A 260 14.15 -0.16 1.73
N TYR A 261 12.86 -0.41 1.89
CA TYR A 261 12.30 -1.74 2.07
C TYR A 261 11.44 -2.07 0.85
N VAL A 262 11.71 -3.20 0.20
CA VAL A 262 10.95 -3.68 -0.96
C VAL A 262 10.63 -5.15 -0.77
N ARG A 263 9.34 -5.49 -0.72
CA ARG A 263 8.86 -6.87 -0.78
C ARG A 263 8.18 -7.07 -2.12
N TYR A 264 8.61 -8.09 -2.84
CA TYR A 264 8.00 -8.54 -4.08
C TYR A 264 7.32 -9.88 -3.87
N THR A 265 5.99 -9.90 -3.94
CA THR A 265 5.25 -11.15 -3.85
C THR A 265 4.96 -11.67 -5.28
N THR A 266 4.70 -12.95 -5.46
CA THR A 266 4.06 -13.44 -6.69
C THR A 266 3.24 -14.67 -6.42
N LEU A 267 1.97 -14.60 -6.77
CA LEU A 267 1.08 -15.74 -6.87
C LEU A 267 0.91 -16.05 -8.35
N GLN A 268 1.54 -17.13 -8.82
CA GLN A 268 1.33 -17.62 -10.18
C GLN A 268 0.36 -18.79 -10.14
N ASN A 269 -0.63 -18.76 -11.02
CA ASN A 269 -1.52 -19.88 -11.31
C ASN A 269 -1.73 -19.96 -12.81
N TRP A 270 -0.86 -20.71 -13.48
CA TRP A 270 -0.89 -20.89 -14.93
C TRP A 270 -1.66 -22.15 -15.32
N SER A 271 -2.26 -22.17 -16.50
CA SER A 271 -2.75 -23.42 -17.07
C SER A 271 -1.60 -24.42 -17.27
N SER A 272 -1.91 -25.71 -17.20
CA SER A 272 -0.94 -26.82 -17.24
C SER A 272 -0.17 -26.96 -18.56
N ASN A 273 -0.50 -26.16 -19.57
CA ASN A 273 0.16 -26.13 -20.87
C ASN A 273 1.14 -24.95 -21.06
N VAL A 274 1.29 -24.09 -20.04
CA VAL A 274 2.22 -22.95 -20.07
C VAL A 274 3.63 -23.38 -19.71
N TYR A 275 4.63 -22.79 -20.34
CA TYR A 275 6.02 -22.78 -19.86
C TYR A 275 6.29 -21.42 -19.23
N ASN A 276 6.81 -21.40 -18.02
CA ASN A 276 6.99 -20.19 -17.22
C ASN A 276 8.48 -20.02 -16.89
N LEU A 277 9.16 -19.16 -17.66
CA LEU A 277 10.60 -18.93 -17.58
C LEU A 277 10.85 -17.51 -17.12
N VAL A 278 11.07 -17.32 -15.83
CA VAL A 278 11.11 -15.98 -15.21
C VAL A 278 12.46 -15.74 -14.57
N THR A 279 13.07 -14.61 -14.92
CA THR A 279 14.28 -14.13 -14.29
C THR A 279 13.94 -13.00 -13.33
N LYS A 280 14.31 -13.14 -12.05
CA LYS A 280 14.11 -12.10 -11.05
C LYS A 280 15.40 -11.76 -10.35
N ARG A 281 15.68 -10.47 -10.24
CA ARG A 281 16.91 -9.95 -9.64
C ARG A 281 16.62 -8.68 -8.87
N ALA A 282 17.24 -8.56 -7.70
CA ALA A 282 17.20 -7.37 -6.90
C ALA A 282 18.59 -6.91 -6.49
N HIS A 283 18.76 -5.60 -6.42
CA HIS A 283 19.93 -4.93 -5.88
C HIS A 283 19.53 -4.21 -4.59
N ALA A 284 20.11 -4.63 -3.46
CA ALA A 284 19.89 -4.03 -2.16
C ALA A 284 21.10 -3.18 -1.77
N TYR A 285 20.90 -1.86 -1.67
CA TYR A 285 21.93 -0.91 -1.25
C TYR A 285 21.96 -0.76 0.29
N GLU A 286 22.75 0.19 0.81
CA GLU A 286 23.04 0.34 2.24
C GLU A 286 21.78 0.38 3.11
N TYR A 287 21.70 -0.48 4.13
CA TYR A 287 20.54 -0.66 5.01
C TYR A 287 19.21 -0.95 4.30
N ALA A 288 19.24 -1.34 3.02
CA ALA A 288 18.05 -1.71 2.28
C ALA A 288 17.65 -3.16 2.55
N THR A 289 16.36 -3.45 2.57
CA THR A 289 15.84 -4.81 2.71
C THR A 289 15.05 -5.18 1.47
N VAL A 290 15.38 -6.33 0.88
CA VAL A 290 14.62 -6.92 -0.22
C VAL A 290 14.03 -8.23 0.23
N GLU A 291 12.75 -8.43 -0.08
CA GLU A 291 12.10 -9.69 0.14
C GLU A 291 11.47 -10.24 -1.14
N TRP A 292 11.70 -11.51 -1.43
CA TRP A 292 10.99 -12.26 -2.46
C TRP A 292 10.02 -13.21 -1.77
N VAL A 293 8.73 -13.09 -2.04
CA VAL A 293 7.73 -14.07 -1.61
C VAL A 293 7.10 -14.64 -2.86
N ASP A 294 7.12 -15.94 -3.07
CA ASP A 294 6.54 -16.51 -4.27
C ASP A 294 5.86 -17.85 -4.04
N ALA A 295 4.74 -18.05 -4.73
CA ALA A 295 3.95 -19.27 -4.70
C ALA A 295 3.74 -19.75 -6.13
N ASN A 296 4.31 -20.92 -6.44
CA ASN A 296 4.38 -21.52 -7.77
C ASN A 296 3.30 -22.58 -7.92
N ILE A 297 2.21 -22.24 -8.61
CA ILE A 297 1.09 -23.14 -8.86
C ILE A 297 0.79 -23.17 -10.36
N GLY A 298 0.41 -24.33 -10.89
CA GLY A 298 0.11 -24.47 -12.31
C GLY A 298 1.37 -24.54 -13.19
N SER A 299 1.23 -24.26 -14.48
CA SER A 299 2.29 -24.41 -15.49
C SER A 299 2.65 -25.88 -15.77
N LYS A 300 3.15 -26.17 -16.98
CA LYS A 300 3.80 -27.44 -17.31
C LYS A 300 5.19 -27.49 -16.69
N VAL A 301 5.94 -26.42 -16.90
CA VAL A 301 7.30 -26.24 -16.37
C VAL A 301 7.45 -24.81 -15.88
N THR A 302 7.90 -24.65 -14.65
CA THR A 302 8.37 -23.37 -14.11
C THR A 302 9.86 -23.47 -13.88
N MET A 303 10.61 -22.46 -14.35
CA MET A 303 12.00 -22.25 -13.98
C MET A 303 12.15 -20.83 -13.44
N LYS A 304 12.40 -20.72 -12.12
CA LYS A 304 12.46 -19.42 -11.44
C LYS A 304 13.36 -19.44 -10.22
N TYR A 305 14.41 -18.63 -10.24
CA TYR A 305 15.34 -18.46 -9.12
C TYR A 305 15.55 -16.98 -8.80
N PRO A 306 14.72 -16.37 -7.95
CA PRO A 306 14.91 -14.99 -7.55
C PRO A 306 16.25 -14.79 -6.87
N SER A 307 16.92 -13.69 -7.21
CA SER A 307 18.23 -13.35 -6.70
C SER A 307 18.22 -12.00 -5.97
N VAL A 308 18.98 -11.90 -4.89
CA VAL A 308 19.28 -10.63 -4.21
C VAL A 308 20.78 -10.44 -4.15
N TYR A 309 21.26 -9.34 -4.71
CA TYR A 309 22.63 -8.87 -4.59
C TYR A 309 22.66 -7.80 -3.49
N LEU A 310 23.35 -8.11 -2.41
CA LEU A 310 23.49 -7.27 -1.22
C LEU A 310 24.73 -6.39 -1.40
N LEU A 311 24.53 -5.22 -2.01
CA LEU A 311 25.58 -4.32 -2.50
C LEU A 311 26.04 -3.28 -1.48
N GLY A 312 25.26 -3.04 -0.43
CA GLY A 312 25.57 -2.03 0.59
C GLY A 312 25.65 -2.60 1.99
N LYS A 313 26.40 -1.92 2.85
CA LYS A 313 26.53 -2.28 4.27
C LYS A 313 25.16 -2.42 4.93
N GLY A 314 24.95 -3.46 5.72
CA GLY A 314 23.71 -3.64 6.47
C GLY A 314 22.49 -4.03 5.62
N ALA A 315 22.68 -4.32 4.32
CA ALA A 315 21.59 -4.77 3.46
C ALA A 315 21.05 -6.15 3.87
N LYS A 316 19.77 -6.39 3.61
CA LYS A 316 19.08 -7.61 4.00
C LYS A 316 18.30 -8.26 2.86
N ALA A 317 18.28 -9.60 2.84
CA ALA A 317 17.49 -10.40 1.90
C ALA A 317 16.60 -11.40 2.65
N ASP A 318 15.33 -11.50 2.29
CA ASP A 318 14.45 -12.59 2.75
C ASP A 318 13.78 -13.23 1.53
N ILE A 319 13.89 -14.55 1.35
CA ILE A 319 13.35 -15.23 0.17
C ILE A 319 12.49 -16.39 0.64
N LEU A 320 11.17 -16.26 0.51
CA LEU A 320 10.19 -17.31 0.75
C LEU A 320 9.65 -17.82 -0.58
N SER A 321 10.00 -19.05 -0.97
CA SER A 321 9.45 -19.68 -2.16
C SER A 321 8.62 -20.90 -1.77
N VAL A 322 7.39 -20.96 -2.28
CA VAL A 322 6.47 -22.08 -2.11
C VAL A 322 6.17 -22.67 -3.48
N ALA A 323 6.18 -23.99 -3.62
CA ALA A 323 5.85 -24.66 -4.89
C ALA A 323 4.88 -25.83 -4.67
N PHE A 324 3.90 -25.94 -5.57
CA PHE A 324 3.04 -27.11 -5.67
C PHE A 324 3.16 -27.70 -7.09
N ALA A 325 3.48 -28.99 -7.18
CA ALA A 325 3.52 -29.70 -8.45
C ALA A 325 2.49 -30.83 -8.45
N GLY A 326 1.54 -30.75 -9.37
CA GLY A 326 0.57 -31.81 -9.68
C GLY A 326 0.97 -32.64 -10.90
N ARG A 327 0.02 -33.42 -11.41
CA ARG A 327 0.17 -34.28 -12.60
C ARG A 327 0.84 -33.57 -13.77
N GLY A 328 1.97 -34.11 -14.22
CA GLY A 328 2.68 -33.65 -15.42
C GLY A 328 3.35 -32.28 -15.27
N GLN A 329 3.47 -31.77 -14.04
CA GLN A 329 4.10 -30.47 -13.76
C GLN A 329 5.51 -30.64 -13.20
N HIS A 330 6.40 -29.72 -13.57
CA HIS A 330 7.72 -29.56 -12.98
C HIS A 330 7.92 -28.13 -12.48
N GLN A 331 8.02 -27.94 -11.16
CA GLN A 331 8.40 -26.67 -10.56
C GLN A 331 9.89 -26.69 -10.21
N ASP A 332 10.75 -26.14 -11.08
CA ASP A 332 12.17 -25.92 -10.79
C ASP A 332 12.36 -24.51 -10.23
N THR A 333 12.29 -24.41 -8.91
CA THR A 333 12.27 -23.16 -8.15
C THR A 333 13.48 -23.06 -7.25
N GLY A 334 13.70 -21.90 -6.65
CA GLY A 334 14.83 -21.73 -5.74
C GLY A 334 15.17 -20.29 -5.52
N ALA A 335 16.38 -20.01 -5.06
CA ALA A 335 16.76 -18.69 -4.60
C ALA A 335 18.26 -18.47 -4.64
N LYS A 336 18.67 -17.20 -4.79
CA LYS A 336 20.08 -16.81 -4.72
C LYS A 336 20.30 -15.61 -3.80
N ALA A 337 21.23 -15.72 -2.88
CA ALA A 337 21.72 -14.61 -2.06
C ALA A 337 23.20 -14.38 -2.33
N VAL A 338 23.55 -13.17 -2.77
CA VAL A 338 24.92 -12.78 -3.12
C VAL A 338 25.34 -11.61 -2.24
N HIS A 339 26.18 -11.90 -1.24
CA HIS A 339 26.71 -10.93 -0.29
C HIS A 339 27.97 -10.27 -0.85
N LEU A 340 27.86 -8.98 -1.17
CA LEU A 340 28.95 -8.17 -1.75
C LEU A 340 29.40 -7.03 -0.82
N ALA A 341 28.80 -6.92 0.37
CA ALA A 341 29.11 -5.89 1.37
C ALA A 341 29.02 -6.45 2.80
N SER A 342 29.69 -5.78 3.73
CA SER A 342 29.76 -6.17 5.15
C SER A 342 28.44 -5.96 5.91
N ASP A 343 28.30 -6.67 7.03
CA ASP A 343 27.13 -6.63 7.93
C ASP A 343 25.80 -6.98 7.23
N THR A 344 25.87 -7.76 6.15
CA THR A 344 24.68 -8.13 5.37
C THR A 344 24.07 -9.43 5.88
N THR A 345 22.74 -9.53 5.81
CA THR A 345 22.02 -10.72 6.31
C THR A 345 21.06 -11.29 5.28
N SER A 346 21.01 -12.61 5.11
CA SER A 346 19.99 -13.25 4.26
C SER A 346 19.26 -14.42 4.93
N ARG A 347 17.99 -14.59 4.59
CA ARG A 347 17.21 -15.77 4.94
C ARG A 347 16.54 -16.33 3.68
N ILE A 348 16.65 -17.62 3.46
CA ILE A 348 16.00 -18.32 2.35
C ILE A 348 15.16 -19.44 2.95
N THR A 349 13.86 -19.42 2.71
CA THR A 349 12.92 -20.48 3.06
C THR A 349 12.27 -21.00 1.79
N SER A 350 12.50 -22.25 1.45
CA SER A 350 11.84 -22.92 0.34
C SER A 350 10.92 -24.01 0.89
N LYS A 351 9.67 -24.02 0.47
CA LYS A 351 8.70 -25.06 0.79
C LYS A 351 8.12 -25.65 -0.49
N SER A 352 8.02 -26.97 -0.57
CA SER A 352 7.44 -27.60 -1.76
C SER A 352 6.53 -28.76 -1.40
N VAL A 353 5.44 -28.92 -2.15
CA VAL A 353 4.52 -30.05 -2.06
C VAL A 353 4.40 -30.68 -3.45
N CYS A 354 4.45 -32.01 -3.52
CA CYS A 354 4.29 -32.74 -4.77
C CYS A 354 3.23 -33.84 -4.63
N LYS A 355 2.38 -33.93 -5.66
CA LYS A 355 1.23 -34.83 -5.75
C LYS A 355 0.98 -35.27 -7.21
N ASP A 356 0.29 -36.38 -7.40
CA ASP A 356 -0.12 -37.01 -8.66
C ASP A 356 1.04 -37.22 -9.65
N GLY A 357 2.23 -37.57 -9.14
CA GLY A 357 3.45 -37.72 -9.95
C GLY A 357 4.11 -36.39 -10.34
N GLY A 358 3.76 -35.30 -9.66
CA GLY A 358 4.38 -33.99 -9.85
C GLY A 358 5.83 -33.95 -9.39
N ARG A 359 6.63 -33.08 -10.02
CA ARG A 359 8.04 -32.88 -9.68
C ARG A 359 8.31 -31.49 -9.16
N THR A 360 8.97 -31.40 -8.02
CA THR A 360 9.53 -30.14 -7.50
C THR A 360 11.05 -30.21 -7.50
N SER A 361 11.71 -29.08 -7.64
CA SER A 361 13.16 -28.98 -7.52
C SER A 361 13.51 -27.66 -6.84
N TYR A 362 14.43 -27.70 -5.88
CA TYR A 362 15.02 -26.51 -5.27
C TYR A 362 16.45 -26.30 -5.78
N ARG A 363 16.77 -25.09 -6.23
CA ARG A 363 18.15 -24.66 -6.50
C ARG A 363 18.53 -23.45 -5.66
N GLY A 364 19.56 -23.62 -4.83
CA GLY A 364 20.08 -22.58 -3.96
C GLY A 364 21.46 -22.13 -4.40
N LEU A 365 21.70 -20.82 -4.45
CA LEU A 365 23.06 -20.26 -4.46
C LEU A 365 23.21 -19.28 -3.29
N LEU A 366 24.18 -19.52 -2.43
CA LEU A 366 24.63 -18.57 -1.44
C LEU A 366 26.09 -18.21 -1.72
N HIS A 367 26.35 -16.95 -2.01
CA HIS A 367 27.69 -16.47 -2.30
C HIS A 367 28.07 -15.37 -1.31
N VAL A 368 29.26 -15.46 -0.71
CA VAL A 368 29.85 -14.43 0.15
C VAL A 368 31.19 -14.03 -0.43
N ALA A 369 31.28 -12.81 -0.95
CA ALA A 369 32.50 -12.30 -1.55
C ALA A 369 33.56 -11.94 -0.51
N LYS A 370 34.82 -12.04 -0.90
CA LYS A 370 35.95 -11.58 -0.09
C LYS A 370 35.83 -10.09 0.22
N GLY A 371 35.98 -9.72 1.48
CA GLY A 371 35.78 -8.37 2.02
C GLY A 371 34.39 -8.14 2.62
N ALA A 372 33.41 -9.04 2.40
CA ALA A 372 32.07 -8.93 2.96
C ALA A 372 32.02 -9.48 4.40
N LYS A 373 32.63 -8.74 5.33
CA LYS A 373 32.74 -9.11 6.75
C LYS A 373 31.40 -9.19 7.50
N ASN A 374 31.36 -9.99 8.56
CA ASN A 374 30.22 -10.14 9.48
C ASN A 374 28.90 -10.49 8.78
N VAL A 375 28.96 -11.40 7.80
CA VAL A 375 27.79 -11.87 7.07
C VAL A 375 27.04 -12.94 7.86
N LYS A 376 25.71 -12.89 7.82
CA LYS A 376 24.86 -13.94 8.41
C LYS A 376 23.85 -14.45 7.39
N SER A 377 23.81 -15.76 7.15
CA SER A 377 22.85 -16.35 6.22
C SER A 377 22.24 -17.64 6.75
N SER A 378 20.93 -17.81 6.55
CA SER A 378 20.24 -19.06 6.81
C SER A 378 19.42 -19.52 5.59
N VAL A 379 19.50 -20.80 5.27
CA VAL A 379 18.74 -21.46 4.21
C VAL A 379 17.98 -22.63 4.82
N ARG A 380 16.67 -22.70 4.60
CA ARG A 380 15.81 -23.82 5.00
C ARG A 380 14.98 -24.28 3.82
N CYS A 381 15.05 -25.57 3.51
CA CYS A 381 14.28 -26.19 2.44
C CYS A 381 13.43 -27.31 3.03
N ASP A 382 12.11 -27.23 2.93
CA ASP A 382 11.20 -28.28 3.41
C ASP A 382 10.36 -28.79 2.25
N ALA A 383 10.45 -30.08 1.95
CA ALA A 383 9.64 -30.72 0.92
C ALA A 383 8.70 -31.76 1.50
N LEU A 384 7.45 -31.76 1.04
CA LEU A 384 6.42 -32.74 1.37
C LEU A 384 6.03 -33.52 0.12
N ILE A 385 6.07 -34.85 0.21
CA ILE A 385 5.66 -35.76 -0.85
C ILE A 385 4.35 -36.43 -0.42
N LEU A 386 3.30 -36.31 -1.24
CA LEU A 386 1.95 -36.80 -0.91
C LEU A 386 1.61 -38.18 -1.51
N ASP A 387 2.44 -38.71 -2.41
CA ASP A 387 2.28 -40.04 -3.01
C ASP A 387 3.62 -40.64 -3.42
N ASP A 388 3.61 -41.90 -3.83
CA ASP A 388 4.83 -42.63 -4.21
C ASP A 388 5.33 -42.33 -5.64
N LEU A 389 4.53 -41.64 -6.45
CA LEU A 389 4.88 -41.29 -7.84
C LEU A 389 5.64 -39.95 -7.92
N SER A 390 5.43 -39.10 -6.92
CA SER A 390 5.96 -37.74 -6.87
C SER A 390 7.42 -37.70 -6.44
N ARG A 391 8.13 -36.65 -6.86
CA ARG A 391 9.56 -36.50 -6.60
C ARG A 391 9.93 -35.06 -6.28
N THR A 392 10.91 -34.91 -5.39
CA THR A 392 11.57 -33.63 -5.12
C THR A 392 13.09 -33.79 -5.23
N ASP A 393 13.77 -32.76 -5.74
CA ASP A 393 15.24 -32.72 -5.84
C ASP A 393 15.76 -31.41 -5.23
N THR A 394 16.88 -31.44 -4.51
CA THR A 394 17.48 -30.25 -3.88
C THR A 394 18.94 -30.10 -4.31
N TYR A 395 19.29 -28.95 -4.87
CA TYR A 395 20.62 -28.63 -5.41
C TYR A 395 21.19 -27.38 -4.72
N PRO A 396 21.82 -27.52 -3.54
CA PRO A 396 22.41 -26.40 -2.82
C PRO A 396 23.83 -26.10 -3.28
N TYR A 397 24.17 -24.82 -3.45
CA TYR A 397 25.54 -24.34 -3.71
C TYR A 397 25.87 -23.20 -2.75
N ASN A 398 26.96 -23.35 -2.00
CA ASN A 398 27.47 -22.33 -1.07
C ASN A 398 28.92 -21.99 -1.46
N GLU A 399 29.19 -20.71 -1.70
CA GLU A 399 30.50 -20.17 -2.08
C GLU A 399 30.90 -19.09 -1.06
N ILE A 400 31.72 -19.45 -0.08
CA ILE A 400 32.06 -18.57 1.04
C ILE A 400 33.54 -18.18 0.97
N TYR A 401 33.82 -16.93 0.67
CA TYR A 401 35.18 -16.39 0.51
C TYR A 401 35.59 -15.42 1.62
N GLU A 402 34.86 -15.40 2.74
CA GLU A 402 35.15 -14.61 3.94
C GLU A 402 35.07 -15.47 5.19
N ASP A 403 36.08 -15.37 6.06
CA ASP A 403 36.29 -16.28 7.18
C ASP A 403 35.35 -16.02 8.37
N ASP A 404 34.86 -14.79 8.52
CA ASP A 404 33.98 -14.38 9.63
C ASP A 404 32.47 -14.51 9.33
N ALA A 405 32.12 -15.15 8.20
CA ALA A 405 30.74 -15.36 7.79
C ALA A 405 30.08 -16.52 8.56
N THR A 406 28.86 -16.30 9.05
CA THR A 406 28.04 -17.32 9.75
C THR A 406 26.92 -17.82 8.84
N ILE A 407 26.98 -19.10 8.46
CA ILE A 407 26.07 -19.69 7.47
C ILE A 407 25.40 -20.95 8.02
N THR A 408 24.08 -21.09 7.83
CA THR A 408 23.33 -22.29 8.16
C THR A 408 22.51 -22.74 6.96
N HIS A 409 22.53 -24.04 6.63
CA HIS A 409 21.72 -24.62 5.57
C HIS A 409 21.06 -25.91 6.09
N GLU A 410 19.74 -25.94 6.11
CA GLU A 410 18.92 -27.09 6.47
C GLU A 410 18.02 -27.50 5.29
N ALA A 411 17.93 -28.80 5.03
CA ALA A 411 17.00 -29.35 4.05
C ALA A 411 16.31 -30.59 4.63
N THR A 412 14.97 -30.60 4.62
CA THR A 412 14.14 -31.69 5.09
C THR A 412 13.21 -32.16 3.98
N VAL A 413 13.05 -33.48 3.86
CA VAL A 413 12.07 -34.10 2.96
C VAL A 413 11.25 -35.06 3.81
N GLY A 414 9.95 -34.83 3.86
CA GLY A 414 8.98 -35.66 4.56
C GLY A 414 7.96 -36.26 3.61
N LYS A 415 7.49 -37.45 3.93
CA LYS A 415 6.19 -37.94 3.46
C LYS A 415 5.14 -37.56 4.50
N ILE A 416 3.88 -37.41 4.08
CA ILE A 416 2.81 -37.24 5.04
C ILE A 416 2.73 -38.50 5.94
N SER A 417 2.57 -38.30 7.24
CA SER A 417 2.54 -39.40 8.21
C SER A 417 1.18 -40.10 8.16
N GLU A 418 1.18 -41.41 7.92
CA GLU A 418 -0.03 -42.24 7.97
C GLU A 418 -0.72 -42.14 9.33
N ASP A 419 0.03 -42.04 10.43
CA ASP A 419 -0.52 -41.85 11.77
C ASP A 419 -1.26 -40.52 11.93
N GLN A 420 -0.78 -39.45 11.28
CA GLN A 420 -1.45 -38.14 11.29
C GLN A 420 -2.76 -38.17 10.49
N ILE A 421 -2.76 -38.84 9.33
CA ILE A 421 -3.97 -39.04 8.52
C ILE A 421 -4.96 -39.92 9.31
N PHE A 422 -4.49 -41.03 9.88
CA PHE A 422 -5.31 -41.92 10.69
C PHE A 422 -5.94 -41.21 11.90
N TYR A 423 -5.18 -40.35 12.58
CA TYR A 423 -5.70 -39.55 13.70
C TYR A 423 -6.83 -38.61 13.24
N LEU A 424 -6.65 -37.90 12.13
CA LEU A 424 -7.66 -37.00 11.56
C LEU A 424 -8.90 -37.78 11.10
N MET A 425 -8.71 -38.95 10.49
CA MET A 425 -9.80 -39.85 10.11
C MET A 425 -10.57 -40.39 11.31
N SER A 426 -9.88 -40.74 12.39
CA SER A 426 -10.52 -41.18 13.64
C SER A 426 -11.37 -40.09 14.30
N ARG A 427 -11.17 -38.82 13.92
CA ARG A 427 -11.97 -37.67 14.35
C ARG A 427 -13.18 -37.41 13.44
N GLY A 428 -13.44 -38.28 12.47
CA GLY A 428 -14.62 -38.24 11.61
C GLY A 428 -14.40 -37.56 10.26
N LEU A 429 -13.15 -37.22 9.91
CA LEU A 429 -12.81 -36.74 8.56
C LEU A 429 -12.66 -37.92 7.60
N THR A 430 -13.09 -37.76 6.36
CA THR A 430 -12.73 -38.70 5.30
C THR A 430 -11.23 -38.62 5.02
N GLU A 431 -10.63 -39.66 4.45
CA GLU A 431 -9.22 -39.66 4.05
C GLU A 431 -8.88 -38.46 3.14
N GLN A 432 -9.81 -38.12 2.23
CA GLN A 432 -9.66 -36.98 1.34
C GLN A 432 -9.73 -35.63 2.08
N GLU A 433 -10.50 -35.52 3.15
CA GLU A 433 -10.52 -34.33 4.02
C GLU A 433 -9.33 -34.28 4.99
N ALA A 434 -8.73 -35.42 5.34
CA ALA A 434 -7.51 -35.50 6.13
C ALA A 434 -6.25 -35.15 5.32
N LEU A 435 -6.27 -35.41 4.01
CA LEU A 435 -5.19 -35.14 3.06
C LEU A 435 -5.18 -33.70 2.49
N ASN A 436 -6.31 -32.99 2.52
CA ASN A 436 -6.49 -31.63 1.98
C ASN A 436 -6.55 -30.60 3.09
#